data_AF-D8R140-F1
#
_entry.id   AF-D8R140-F1
#
_cell.length_a   1.000
_cell.length_b   1.000
_cell.length_c   1.000
_cell.angle_alpha   90.00
_cell.angle_beta   90.00
_cell.angle_gamma   90.00
#
_symmetry.space_group_name_H-M   'P 1'
#
loop_
_entity.id
_entity.type
_entity.pdbx_description
1 polymer ?
#
loop_
_entity_poly.entity_id
_entity_poly.type
_entity_poly.pdbx_seq_one_letter_code
_entity_poly.pdbx_strand_id
1 'polypeptide(L)'
;MCAAFAEDQGSVKSEDSLTGRAKFLCSYGGRIMPRPHDSQLRYVGGETRILSVHRGVSVIDLMTKLRKICPYESFILKYQLPNEDLDALVSVISEEDLENMMEEYDRMESKDSSSRLRLFLFPVSSSSSPGSSISSPNSTSSSSSSSSISSPSSSSS
;
A
#
# COMPACT_ATOMS: atom_id res chain seq x y z
N MET A 1 51.02 -2.00 6.26
CA MET A 1 49.95 -1.12 6.79
C MET A 1 48.65 -1.47 6.07
N CYS A 2 47.69 -2.09 6.75
CA CYS A 2 46.32 -2.19 6.26
C CYS A 2 45.43 -1.51 7.28
N ALA A 3 44.81 -0.40 6.90
CA ALA A 3 43.81 0.29 7.70
C ALA A 3 42.53 -0.54 7.68
N ALA A 4 42.11 -1.03 8.84
CA ALA A 4 40.77 -1.60 9.01
C ALA A 4 39.78 -0.43 9.08
N PHE A 5 38.85 -0.43 8.12
CA PHE A 5 37.68 0.44 8.13
C PHE A 5 36.84 0.17 9.37
N ALA A 6 36.42 1.26 10.01
CA ALA A 6 35.50 1.25 11.13
C ALA A 6 34.12 0.76 10.67
N GLU A 7 33.63 -0.31 11.27
CA GLU A 7 32.21 -0.63 11.34
C GLU A 7 31.85 -0.52 12.82
N ASP A 8 31.55 0.70 13.28
CA ASP A 8 30.86 0.91 14.54
C ASP A 8 29.44 0.37 14.35
N GLN A 9 29.26 -0.91 14.71
CA GLN A 9 27.93 -1.45 14.93
C GLN A 9 27.35 -0.73 16.15
N GLY A 10 26.66 0.38 15.88
CA GLY A 10 25.71 0.99 16.76
C GLY A 10 24.62 -0.02 17.11
N SER A 11 24.92 -0.86 18.11
CA SER A 11 23.96 -1.60 18.89
C SER A 11 23.09 -0.60 19.63
N VAL A 12 22.10 -0.04 18.93
CA VAL A 12 21.06 0.77 19.57
C VAL A 12 20.25 -0.14 20.48
N LYS A 13 20.59 -0.04 21.77
CA LYS A 13 19.92 -0.63 22.92
C LYS A 13 18.42 -0.78 22.69
N SER A 14 17.96 -2.01 22.83
CA SER A 14 16.64 -2.32 23.34
C SER A 14 16.53 -1.71 24.74
N GLU A 15 16.08 -0.46 24.84
CA GLU A 15 15.58 0.12 26.07
C GLU A 15 14.08 0.34 25.84
N ASP A 16 13.28 -0.53 26.44
CA ASP A 16 11.82 -0.44 26.51
C ASP A 16 11.47 0.76 27.41
N SER A 17 11.61 1.97 26.86
CA SER A 17 11.07 3.19 27.42
C SER A 17 9.91 3.60 26.54
N LEU A 18 8.73 3.16 26.94
CA LEU A 18 7.43 3.31 26.27
C LEU A 18 6.98 4.78 26.07
N THR A 19 7.85 5.77 26.29
CA THR A 19 7.55 7.20 26.24
C THR A 19 8.16 7.92 25.03
N GLY A 20 8.98 7.26 24.21
CA GLY A 20 9.71 7.93 23.10
C GLY A 20 9.58 7.28 21.72
N ARG A 21 8.90 6.13 21.58
CA ARG A 21 8.82 5.38 20.32
C ARG A 21 7.37 5.19 19.87
N ALA A 22 7.05 5.62 18.66
CA ALA A 22 5.76 5.39 18.04
C ALA A 22 5.72 4.02 17.35
N LYS A 23 4.58 3.33 17.48
CA LYS A 23 4.34 1.99 16.91
C LYS A 23 3.28 2.08 15.82
N PHE A 24 3.67 1.74 14.59
CA PHE A 24 2.82 1.80 13.41
C PHE A 24 2.54 0.41 12.85
N LEU A 25 1.37 0.21 12.24
CA LEU A 25 1.05 -1.00 11.47
C LEU A 25 1.31 -0.74 10.00
N CYS A 26 2.35 -1.33 9.43
CA CYS A 26 2.69 -1.23 8.02
C CYS A 26 2.06 -2.38 7.23
N SER A 27 1.03 -2.09 6.46
CA SER A 27 0.40 -3.00 5.51
C SER A 27 0.98 -2.81 4.09
N TYR A 28 1.40 -3.89 3.44
CA TYR A 28 1.98 -3.86 2.08
C TYR A 28 1.61 -5.11 1.27
N GLY A 29 1.68 -5.03 -0.07
CA GLY A 29 1.41 -6.16 -0.97
C GLY A 29 -0.06 -6.58 -1.12
N GLY A 30 -0.99 -5.87 -0.47
CA GLY A 30 -2.42 -6.01 -0.67
C GLY A 30 -2.97 -4.99 -1.66
N ARG A 31 -4.27 -5.13 -1.95
CA ARG A 31 -5.01 -4.24 -2.86
C ARG A 31 -6.21 -3.64 -2.14
N ILE A 32 -6.50 -2.38 -2.44
CA ILE A 32 -7.74 -1.74 -2.00
C ILE A 32 -8.83 -2.12 -3.00
N MET A 33 -9.91 -2.70 -2.51
CA MET A 33 -11.07 -3.11 -3.31
C MET A 33 -12.34 -2.47 -2.76
N PRO A 34 -13.24 -1.97 -3.61
CA PRO A 34 -14.53 -1.46 -3.16
C PRO A 34 -15.41 -2.60 -2.67
N ARG A 35 -16.12 -2.34 -1.57
CA ARG A 35 -17.11 -3.26 -1.03
C ARG A 35 -18.40 -3.10 -1.85
N PRO A 36 -18.92 -4.18 -2.46
CA PRO A 36 -20.08 -4.09 -3.36
C PRO A 36 -21.38 -3.70 -2.65
N HIS A 37 -21.42 -3.74 -1.31
CA HIS A 37 -22.63 -3.50 -0.52
C HIS A 37 -22.70 -2.15 0.18
N ASP A 38 -21.57 -1.44 0.37
CA ASP A 38 -21.51 -0.37 1.38
C ASP A 38 -20.72 0.87 0.94
N SER A 39 -20.31 0.96 -0.33
CA SER A 39 -19.41 2.02 -0.88
C SER A 39 -18.04 2.17 -0.19
N GLN A 40 -17.80 1.49 0.92
CA GLN A 40 -16.52 1.49 1.63
C GLN A 40 -15.44 0.71 0.89
N LEU A 41 -14.20 1.13 1.08
CA LEU A 41 -13.02 0.44 0.57
C LEU A 41 -12.49 -0.57 1.60
N ARG A 42 -12.02 -1.73 1.14
CA ARG A 42 -11.37 -2.75 1.98
C ARG A 42 -9.97 -3.08 1.45
N TYR A 43 -9.00 -3.17 2.34
CA TYR A 43 -7.69 -3.73 2.04
C TYR A 43 -7.78 -5.26 2.05
N VAL A 44 -7.54 -5.89 0.90
CA VAL A 44 -7.64 -7.34 0.71
C VAL A 44 -6.28 -7.89 0.30
N GLY A 45 -5.86 -8.95 0.99
CA GLY A 45 -4.53 -9.53 0.85
C GLY A 45 -3.44 -8.67 1.48
N GLY A 46 -2.19 -8.98 1.15
CA GLY A 46 -1.01 -8.31 1.70
C GLY A 46 -0.56 -8.84 3.05
N GLU A 47 0.55 -8.28 3.52
CA GLU A 47 1.20 -8.57 4.79
C GLU A 47 1.13 -7.33 5.67
N THR A 48 0.98 -7.50 6.99
CA THR A 48 1.03 -6.38 7.94
C THR A 48 2.10 -6.62 8.99
N ARG A 49 3.00 -5.65 9.15
CA ARG A 49 4.14 -5.70 10.07
C ARG A 49 4.09 -4.52 11.02
N ILE A 50 4.48 -4.73 12.28
CA ILE A 50 4.57 -3.65 13.26
C ILE A 50 5.95 -2.99 13.10
N LEU A 51 5.96 -1.68 12.89
CA LEU A 51 7.15 -0.85 12.82
C LEU A 51 7.23 0.03 14.07
N SER A 52 8.36 -0.03 14.78
CA SER A 52 8.64 0.88 15.89
C SER A 52 9.70 1.90 15.49
N VAL A 53 9.35 3.18 15.53
CA VAL A 53 10.25 4.29 15.23
C VAL A 53 10.32 5.28 16.39
N HIS A 54 11.37 6.08 16.42
CA HIS A 54 11.53 7.14 17.42
C HIS A 54 10.61 8.32 17.06
N ARG A 55 10.12 9.07 18.06
CA ARG A 55 9.25 10.21 17.80
C ARG A 55 9.92 11.34 17.00
N GLY A 56 11.22 11.55 17.19
CA GLY A 56 12.04 12.48 16.40
C GLY A 56 12.77 11.81 15.24
N VAL A 57 12.11 10.90 14.51
CA VAL A 57 12.69 10.26 13.32
C VAL A 57 12.58 11.19 12.11
N SER A 58 13.56 11.18 11.21
CA SER A 58 13.46 11.91 9.93
C SER A 58 12.65 11.10 8.91
N VAL A 59 12.10 11.76 7.87
CA VAL A 59 11.44 11.06 6.76
C VAL A 59 12.37 10.05 6.12
N ILE A 60 13.65 10.39 5.97
CA ILE A 60 14.67 9.54 5.35
C ILE A 60 14.88 8.27 6.18
N ASP A 61 15.00 8.40 7.50
CA ASP A 61 15.13 7.26 8.42
C ASP A 61 13.88 6.38 8.43
N LEU A 62 12.69 6.99 8.42
CA LEU A 62 11.43 6.26 8.34
C LEU A 62 11.37 5.43 7.06
N MET A 63 11.65 6.04 5.91
CA MET A 63 11.68 5.36 4.62
C MET A 63 12.73 4.24 4.59
N THR A 64 13.91 4.47 5.18
CA THR A 64 14.98 3.46 5.28
C THR A 64 14.54 2.27 6.12
N LYS A 65 13.84 2.48 7.24
CA LYS A 65 13.30 1.39 8.05
C LYS A 65 12.19 0.64 7.32
N LEU A 66 11.35 1.34 6.58
CA LEU A 66 10.30 0.73 5.75
C LEU A 66 10.91 -0.16 4.65
N ARG A 67 11.99 0.27 4.00
CA ARG A 67 12.75 -0.55 3.03
C ARG A 67 13.35 -1.83 3.62
N LYS A 68 13.64 -1.85 4.93
CA LYS A 68 14.15 -3.07 5.59
C LYS A 68 13.06 -4.11 5.83
N ILE A 69 11.81 -3.67 6.03
CA ILE A 69 10.68 -4.57 6.29
C ILE A 69 9.89 -4.92 5.03
N CYS A 70 9.93 -4.07 4.00
CA CYS A 70 9.21 -4.25 2.76
C CYS A 70 10.18 -4.55 1.61
N PRO A 71 9.88 -5.52 0.74
CA PRO A 71 10.75 -5.90 -0.38
C PRO A 71 10.70 -4.92 -1.58
N TYR A 72 10.24 -3.68 -1.39
CA TYR A 72 10.06 -2.70 -2.45
C TYR A 72 11.24 -1.71 -2.51
N GLU A 73 11.83 -1.53 -3.68
CA GLU A 73 12.85 -0.48 -3.92
C GLU A 73 12.24 0.94 -3.83
N SER A 74 11.07 1.11 -4.45
CA SER A 74 10.33 2.38 -4.52
C SER A 74 8.87 2.17 -4.14
N PHE A 75 8.37 2.97 -3.22
CA PHE A 75 7.00 2.92 -2.75
C PHE A 75 6.48 4.31 -2.34
N ILE A 76 5.15 4.44 -2.35
CA ILE A 76 4.43 5.58 -1.78
C ILE A 76 3.95 5.15 -0.40
N LEU A 77 4.36 5.92 0.62
CA LEU A 77 3.86 5.78 1.98
C LEU A 77 2.58 6.58 2.13
N LYS A 78 1.50 5.91 2.54
CA LYS A 78 0.27 6.56 2.98
C LYS A 78 -0.15 6.09 4.36
N TYR A 79 -0.89 6.90 5.08
CA TYR A 79 -1.43 6.52 6.38
C TYR A 79 -2.93 6.77 6.46
N GLN A 80 -3.59 5.98 7.31
CA GLN A 80 -4.99 6.12 7.63
C GLN A 80 -5.15 6.85 8.96
N LEU A 81 -5.95 7.90 8.96
CA LEU A 81 -6.35 8.63 10.15
C LEU A 81 -7.38 7.82 10.95
N PRO A 82 -7.39 7.95 12.30
CA PRO A 82 -8.49 7.41 13.09
C PRO A 82 -9.79 8.08 12.62
N ASN A 83 -10.83 7.27 12.36
CA ASN A 83 -12.15 7.68 11.84
C ASN A 83 -12.27 7.84 10.32
N GLU A 84 -11.18 7.74 9.56
CA GLU A 84 -11.21 7.83 8.10
C GLU A 84 -11.17 6.47 7.41
N ASP A 85 -11.71 6.40 6.19
CA ASP A 85 -11.73 5.20 5.36
C ASP A 85 -10.46 5.06 4.49
N LEU A 86 -10.34 3.94 3.76
CA LEU A 86 -9.18 3.69 2.89
C LEU A 86 -9.14 4.56 1.61
N ASP A 87 -10.16 5.38 1.36
CA ASP A 87 -10.15 6.36 0.27
C ASP A 87 -9.50 7.69 0.70
N ALA A 88 -9.57 8.02 1.99
CA ALA A 88 -9.03 9.24 2.59
C ALA A 88 -7.61 9.07 3.16
N LEU A 89 -6.76 8.29 2.48
CA LEU A 89 -5.38 8.05 2.92
C LEU A 89 -4.48 9.26 2.67
N VAL A 90 -3.73 9.68 3.69
CA VAL A 90 -2.80 10.80 3.62
C VAL A 90 -1.41 10.31 3.21
N SER A 91 -0.80 10.92 2.20
CA SER A 91 0.55 10.58 1.75
C SER A 91 1.62 11.31 2.54
N VAL A 92 2.69 10.62 2.92
CA VAL A 92 3.86 11.23 3.56
C VAL A 92 4.95 11.40 2.54
N ILE A 93 5.34 12.65 2.26
CA ILE A 93 6.37 12.98 1.26
C ILE A 93 7.41 13.93 1.85
N SER A 94 6.99 14.81 2.75
CA SER A 94 7.81 15.85 3.38
C SER A 94 7.94 15.65 4.90
N GLU A 95 8.84 16.41 5.52
CA GLU A 95 9.00 16.41 6.99
C GLU A 95 7.77 16.99 7.69
N GLU A 96 7.09 17.97 7.08
CA GLU A 96 5.81 18.52 7.57
C GLU A 96 4.73 17.42 7.64
N ASP A 97 4.65 16.56 6.61
CA ASP A 97 3.72 15.42 6.64
C ASP A 97 4.07 14.43 7.76
N LEU A 98 5.36 14.27 8.07
CA LEU A 98 5.80 13.38 9.14
C LEU A 98 5.47 13.95 10.52
N GLU A 99 5.68 15.24 10.74
CA GLU A 99 5.26 15.93 11.97
C GLU A 99 3.76 15.75 12.20
N ASN A 100 2.94 16.00 11.17
CA ASN A 100 1.50 15.78 11.21
C ASN A 100 1.13 14.32 11.55
N MET A 101 1.84 13.34 10.97
CA MET A 101 1.63 11.91 11.27
C MET A 101 1.97 11.58 12.74
N MET A 102 3.02 12.19 13.29
CA MET A 102 3.45 11.98 14.68
C MET A 102 2.51 12.65 15.68
N GLU A 103 2.02 13.86 15.38
CA GLU A 103 1.02 14.54 16.20
C GLU A 103 -0.27 13.75 16.28
N GLU A 104 -0.75 13.20 15.15
CA GLU A 104 -1.96 12.39 15.17
C GLU A 104 -1.76 11.08 15.95
N TYR A 105 -0.57 10.48 15.88
CA TYR A 105 -0.22 9.33 16.72
C TYR A 105 -0.28 9.68 18.22
N ASP A 106 0.32 10.81 18.64
CA ASP A 106 0.34 11.22 20.05
C ASP A 106 -1.09 11.53 20.56
N ARG A 107 -1.90 12.15 19.70
CA ARG A 107 -3.31 12.43 19.97
C ARG A 107 -4.14 11.15 20.12
N MET A 108 -3.85 10.12 19.32
CA MET A 108 -4.45 8.79 19.47
C MET A 108 -3.99 8.11 20.75
N GLU A 109 -2.68 8.08 21.02
CA GLU A 109 -2.10 7.41 22.19
C GLU A 109 -2.62 8.00 23.50
N SER A 110 -2.83 9.33 23.53
CA SER A 110 -3.44 10.05 24.65
C SER A 110 -4.90 9.67 24.90
N LYS A 111 -5.63 9.27 23.85
CA LYS A 111 -7.05 8.92 23.92
C LYS A 111 -7.26 7.43 24.20
N ASP A 112 -6.49 6.59 23.51
CA ASP A 112 -6.52 5.13 23.59
C ASP A 112 -5.11 4.58 23.36
N SER A 113 -4.43 4.16 24.43
CA SER A 113 -3.04 3.67 24.39
C SER A 113 -2.83 2.37 23.60
N SER A 114 -3.90 1.73 23.13
CA SER A 114 -3.85 0.55 22.28
C SER A 114 -4.04 0.84 20.79
N SER A 115 -4.50 2.04 20.45
CA SER A 115 -4.78 2.46 19.08
C SER A 115 -3.47 2.74 18.35
N ARG A 116 -3.30 2.14 17.17
CA ARG A 116 -2.08 2.24 16.37
C ARG A 116 -2.42 2.73 14.98
N LEU A 117 -1.68 3.74 14.53
CA LEU A 117 -1.85 4.36 13.23
C LEU A 117 -1.38 3.38 12.13
N ARG A 118 -2.18 3.25 11.08
CA ARG A 118 -2.01 2.21 10.06
C ARG A 118 -1.45 2.83 8.78
N LEU A 119 -0.30 2.33 8.38
CA LEU A 119 0.45 2.73 7.20
C LEU A 119 0.21 1.74 6.07
N PHE A 120 0.11 2.25 4.86
CA PHE A 120 -0.06 1.50 3.63
C PHE A 120 1.09 1.85 2.68
N LEU A 121 1.84 0.84 2.26
CA LEU A 121 2.90 0.99 1.29
C LEU A 121 2.43 0.49 -0.07
N PHE A 122 2.48 1.39 -1.05
CA PHE A 122 2.13 1.07 -2.44
C PHE A 122 3.39 1.08 -3.30
N PRO A 123 3.77 -0.03 -3.95
CA PRO A 123 4.96 -0.05 -4.80
C PRO A 123 4.78 0.90 -5.98
N VAL A 124 5.81 1.71 -6.27
CA VAL A 124 5.88 2.52 -7.49
C VAL A 124 6.47 1.63 -8.59
N SER A 125 5.67 0.73 -9.15
CA SER A 125 6.09 -0.02 -10.34
C SER A 125 5.90 0.86 -11.57
N SER A 126 6.95 1.05 -12.37
CA SER A 126 6.86 1.72 -13.69
C SER A 126 6.03 0.93 -14.72
N SER A 127 5.53 -0.27 -14.38
CA SER A 127 4.67 -1.03 -15.29
C SER A 127 3.80 -2.04 -14.54
N SER A 128 2.59 -1.64 -14.18
CA SER A 128 1.38 -2.43 -14.41
C SER A 128 0.19 -1.68 -13.86
N SER A 129 -0.73 -1.38 -14.76
CA SER A 129 -1.98 -0.70 -14.54
C SER A 129 -2.70 -1.15 -13.27
N PRO A 130 -3.31 -0.24 -12.49
CA PRO A 130 -4.23 -0.64 -11.43
C PRO A 130 -5.30 -1.52 -12.08
N GLY A 131 -5.50 -2.71 -11.50
CA GLY A 131 -6.29 -3.77 -12.08
C GLY A 131 -7.59 -3.25 -12.69
N SER A 132 -7.66 -3.35 -14.02
CA SER A 132 -8.90 -3.28 -14.78
C SER A 132 -9.78 -4.43 -14.31
N SER A 133 -10.51 -4.19 -13.22
CA SER A 133 -11.67 -4.99 -12.85
C SER A 133 -12.81 -4.59 -13.79
N ILE A 134 -12.66 -4.93 -15.08
CA ILE A 134 -13.82 -5.08 -15.95
C ILE A 134 -14.39 -6.47 -15.64
N SER A 135 -15.17 -6.51 -14.57
CA SER A 135 -16.24 -7.50 -14.46
C SER A 135 -17.49 -6.82 -14.98
N SER A 136 -17.90 -7.20 -16.19
CA SER A 136 -19.30 -7.29 -16.71
C SER A 136 -19.35 -7.02 -18.23
N PRO A 137 -20.37 -7.50 -18.97
CA PRO A 137 -21.17 -8.70 -18.81
C PRO A 137 -21.22 -9.53 -20.11
N ASN A 138 -21.84 -10.71 -20.03
CA ASN A 138 -22.29 -11.52 -21.16
C ASN A 138 -23.02 -10.68 -22.23
N SER A 139 -22.37 -10.43 -23.37
CA SER A 139 -23.04 -9.96 -24.58
C SER A 139 -22.96 -11.05 -25.64
N THR A 140 -24.04 -11.80 -25.76
CA THR A 140 -24.37 -12.63 -26.92
C THR A 140 -24.38 -11.75 -28.16
N SER A 141 -23.27 -11.74 -28.89
CA SER A 141 -23.16 -11.13 -30.20
C SER A 141 -23.83 -12.05 -31.23
N SER A 142 -25.14 -11.90 -31.42
CA SER A 142 -25.81 -12.29 -32.66
C SER A 142 -25.12 -11.57 -33.82
N SER A 143 -24.24 -12.28 -34.52
CA SER A 143 -23.50 -11.77 -35.66
C SER A 143 -24.36 -11.98 -36.91
N SER A 144 -25.10 -10.95 -37.29
CA SER A 144 -25.56 -10.78 -38.66
C SER A 144 -24.35 -10.43 -39.52
N SER A 145 -23.97 -11.30 -40.46
CA SER A 145 -22.96 -10.99 -41.47
C SER A 145 -23.23 -11.76 -42.76
N SER A 146 -23.99 -11.10 -43.64
CA SER A 146 -23.75 -10.97 -45.08
C SER A 146 -22.94 -12.04 -45.83
N SER A 147 -23.67 -12.78 -46.69
CA SER A 147 -23.36 -13.14 -48.09
C SER A 147 -21.93 -13.51 -48.48
N SER A 148 -21.73 -14.78 -48.87
CA SER A 148 -20.77 -15.23 -49.90
C SER A 148 -21.12 -16.62 -50.43
N ILE A 149 -21.59 -16.65 -51.69
CA ILE A 149 -21.33 -17.62 -52.77
C ILE A 149 -21.48 -19.12 -52.45
N SER A 150 -22.48 -19.75 -53.07
CA SER A 150 -22.52 -21.19 -53.30
C SER A 150 -23.15 -21.46 -54.67
N SER A 151 -22.33 -21.90 -55.62
CA SER A 151 -22.79 -22.51 -56.86
C SER A 151 -23.43 -23.86 -56.56
N PRO A 152 -24.46 -24.26 -57.32
CA PRO A 152 -24.57 -25.67 -57.67
C PRO A 152 -24.69 -25.86 -59.18
N SER A 153 -23.82 -26.73 -59.68
CA SER A 153 -23.90 -27.35 -60.98
C SER A 153 -25.06 -28.35 -61.04
N SER A 154 -25.79 -28.28 -62.16
CA SER A 154 -26.24 -29.39 -63.02
C SER A 154 -27.28 -30.43 -62.57
N SER A 155 -28.10 -30.77 -63.57
CA SER A 155 -28.71 -32.08 -63.90
C SER A 155 -30.05 -32.42 -63.24
N SER A 156 -31.15 -32.36 -64.00
CA SER A 156 -31.69 -33.39 -64.93
C SER A 156 -32.42 -34.52 -64.21
N SER A 157 -33.75 -34.56 -64.35
CA SER A 157 -34.57 -35.67 -64.86
C SER A 157 -36.04 -35.24 -64.95
#